data_AF-A0A932N0L1-F1
#
_entry.id   AF-A0A932N0L1-F1
#
_cell.length_a   1.000
_cell.length_b   1.000
_cell.length_c   1.000
_cell.angle_alpha   90.00
_cell.angle_beta   90.00
_cell.angle_gamma   90.00
#
_symmetry.space_group_name_H-M   'P 1'
#
loop_
_entity.id
_entity.type
_entity.pdbx_description
1 polymer ?
#
loop_
_entity_poly.entity_id
_entity_poly.type
_entity_poly.pdbx_seq_one_letter_code
_entity_poly.pdbx_strand_id
1 'polypeptide(L)' 'MALITIDGTQYEVDPKLTIIQAAKENGISIPHFCWHPKLSVAGNCRMCLVDVGNPRRNRDGTLVMNEKNERVIDFMP' A
#
# COMPACT_ATOMS: atom_id res chain seq x y z
N MET A 1 13.31 -0.51 -7.21
CA MET A 1 12.52 -1.57 -6.56
C MET A 1 12.20 -1.13 -5.13
N ALA A 2 10.95 -1.29 -4.72
CA ALA A 2 10.45 -1.03 -3.39
C ALA A 2 9.72 -2.26 -2.87
N LEU A 3 9.88 -2.55 -1.58
CA LEU A 3 9.27 -3.70 -0.92
C LEU A 3 8.05 -3.21 -0.15
N ILE A 4 6.87 -3.68 -0.54
CA ILE A 4 5.59 -3.33 0.09
C ILE A 4 4.92 -4.58 0.67
N THR A 5 4.00 -4.39 1.61
CA THR A 5 3.19 -5.46 2.17
C THR A 5 1.73 -5.17 1.86
N ILE A 6 1.05 -6.10 1.18
CA ILE A 6 -0.38 -6.04 0.89
C ILE A 6 -1.01 -7.27 1.52
N ASP A 7 -2.01 -7.07 2.38
CA ASP A 7 -2.74 -8.15 3.07
C ASP A 7 -1.82 -9.20 3.74
N GLY A 8 -0.72 -8.73 4.34
CA GLY A 8 0.27 -9.57 5.04
C GLY A 8 1.30 -10.26 4.14
N THR A 9 1.19 -10.12 2.81
CA THR A 9 2.14 -10.70 1.85
C THR A 9 3.10 -9.64 1.32
N GLN A 10 4.39 -9.97 1.23
CA GLN A 10 5.41 -9.06 0.70
C GLN A 10 5.51 -9.14 -0.82
N TYR A 11 5.60 -7.98 -1.46
CA TYR A 11 5.75 -7.83 -2.90
C TYR A 11 6.88 -6.85 -3.23
N GLU A 12 7.63 -7.16 -4.28
CA GLU A 12 8.62 -6.26 -4.86
C GLU A 12 8.00 -5.54 -6.05
N VAL A 13 7.97 -4.21 -6.00
CA VAL A 13 7.28 -3.37 -6.99
C VAL A 13 8.16 -2.21 -7.45
N ASP A 14 7.87 -1.64 -8.61
CA ASP A 14 8.48 -0.37 -9.01
C ASP A 14 7.91 0.77 -8.15
N PRO A 15 8.74 1.57 -7.44
CA PRO A 15 8.27 2.70 -6.63
C PRO A 15 7.52 3.79 -7.41
N LYS A 16 7.57 3.77 -8.75
CA LYS A 16 6.81 4.71 -9.60
C LYS A 16 5.35 4.30 -9.81
N LEU A 17 4.99 3.07 -9.44
CA LEU A 17 3.63 2.58 -9.60
C LEU A 17 2.71 3.14 -8.52
N THR A 18 1.47 3.38 -8.91
CA THR A 18 0.38 3.62 -7.95
C THR A 18 -0.02 2.32 -7.26
N ILE A 19 -0.67 2.42 -6.09
CA ILE A 19 -1.12 1.25 -5.32
C ILE A 19 -2.00 0.32 -6.18
N ILE A 20 -2.91 0.87 -6.99
CA ILE A 20 -3.79 0.07 -7.87
C ILE A 20 -3.03 -0.65 -8.98
N GLN A 21 -1.93 -0.07 -9.49
CA GLN A 21 -1.06 -0.72 -10.46
C GLN A 21 -0.23 -1.83 -9.81
N ALA A 22 0.38 -1.53 -8.67
CA ALA A 22 1.15 -2.50 -7.89
C ALA A 22 0.29 -3.72 -7.48
N ALA A 23 -0.94 -3.49 -7.03
CA ALA A 23 -1.90 -4.55 -6.72
C ALA A 23 -2.22 -5.39 -7.97
N LYS A 24 -2.53 -4.75 -9.10
CA LYS A 24 -2.87 -5.43 -10.35
C LYS A 24 -1.73 -6.30 -10.89
N GLU A 25 -0.48 -5.83 -10.83
CA GLU A 25 0.69 -6.61 -11.25
C GLU A 25 0.91 -7.87 -10.40
N ASN A 26 0.47 -7.84 -9.15
CA ASN A 26 0.56 -8.97 -8.22
C ASN A 26 -0.75 -9.79 -8.14
N GLY A 27 -1.67 -9.61 -9.09
CA GLY A 27 -2.91 -10.38 -9.19
C GLY A 27 -4.01 -9.97 -8.19
N ILE A 28 -3.83 -8.85 -7.49
CA ILE A 28 -4.80 -8.32 -6.52
C ILE A 28 -5.74 -7.36 -7.24
N SER A 29 -7.04 -7.69 -7.26
CA SER A 29 -8.06 -6.90 -7.94
C SER A 29 -8.71 -5.90 -6.97
N ILE A 30 -8.46 -4.62 -7.19
CA ILE A 30 -9.12 -3.53 -6.46
C ILE A 30 -10.30 -3.02 -7.30
N PRO A 31 -11.54 -2.96 -6.78
CA PRO A 31 -12.69 -2.49 -7.55
C PRO A 31 -12.56 -0.99 -7.90
N HIS A 32 -12.81 -0.65 -9.16
CA HIS A 32 -12.72 0.72 -9.67
C HIS A 32 -13.60 0.91 -10.91
N PHE A 33 -14.24 2.07 -11.03
CA PHE A 33 -14.93 2.50 -12.26
C PHE A 33 -14.20 3.63 -12.98
N CYS A 34 -13.60 4.53 -12.21
CA CYS A 34 -13.06 5.80 -12.69
C CYS A 34 -11.56 5.74 -13.04
N TRP A 35 -10.93 4.57 -12.96
CA TRP A 35 -9.51 4.36 -13.26
C TRP A 35 -9.33 3.47 -14.49
N HIS A 36 -8.37 3.82 -15.35
CA HIS A 36 -7.96 2.99 -16.49
C HIS A 36 -6.48 3.28 -16.82
N PRO A 37 -5.64 2.26 -17.13
CA PRO A 37 -4.19 2.43 -17.30
C PRO A 37 -3.78 3.35 -18.46
N LYS A 38 -4.67 3.57 -19.44
CA LYS A 38 -4.42 4.46 -20.60
C LYS A 38 -5.05 5.85 -20.45
N LEU A 39 -5.72 6.13 -19.35
CA LEU A 39 -6.37 7.43 -19.10
C LEU A 39 -5.70 8.13 -17.92
N SER A 40 -5.90 9.44 -17.82
CA SER A 40 -5.50 10.20 -16.64
C SER A 40 -6.25 9.71 -15.40
N VAL A 41 -5.60 9.82 -14.24
CA VAL A 41 -6.15 9.38 -12.97
C VAL A 41 -7.33 10.26 -12.55
N ALA A 42 -8.47 9.64 -12.23
CA ALA A 42 -9.65 10.31 -11.68
C ALA A 42 -10.04 9.71 -10.31
N GLY A 43 -10.68 10.52 -9.45
CA GLY A 43 -10.99 10.17 -8.07
C GLY A 43 -12.48 10.22 -7.71
N ASN A 44 -13.37 10.11 -8.70
CA ASN A 44 -14.81 10.33 -8.50
C ASN A 44 -15.52 9.16 -7.81
N CYS A 45 -15.12 7.92 -8.11
CA CYS A 45 -15.85 6.72 -7.72
C CYS A 45 -15.50 6.21 -6.31
N ARG A 46 -14.30 6.53 -5.78
CA ARG A 46 -13.80 6.13 -4.46
C ARG A 46 -13.88 4.63 -4.09
N MET A 47 -14.23 3.75 -5.03
CA MET A 47 -14.28 2.31 -4.79
C MET A 47 -12.90 1.69 -4.53
N CYS A 48 -11.83 2.34 -4.98
CA CYS A 48 -10.46 1.89 -4.78
C CYS A 48 -9.85 2.35 -3.44
N LEU A 49 -10.68 2.75 -2.48
CA LEU A 49 -10.23 3.09 -1.13
C LEU A 49 -9.58 1.87 -0.47
N VAL A 50 -8.43 2.10 0.15
CA VAL A 50 -7.63 1.10 0.86
C VAL A 50 -7.03 1.75 2.10
N ASP A 51 -6.80 0.94 3.13
CA ASP A 51 -6.08 1.38 4.31
C ASP A 51 -4.57 1.35 4.04
N VAL A 52 -3.91 2.47 4.29
CA VAL A 52 -2.46 2.60 4.13
C VAL A 52 -1.84 2.89 5.48
N GLY A 53 -0.82 2.11 5.83
CA GLY A 53 -0.09 2.27 7.07
C GLY A 53 1.41 2.41 6.85
N ASN A 54 2.06 3.05 7.81
CA ASN A 54 3.51 3.19 7.82
C ASN A 54 4.10 2.54 9.07
N PRO A 55 5.34 2.01 9.01
CA PRO A 55 6.02 1.52 10.20
C PRO A 55 6.16 2.61 11.25
N ARG A 56 5.69 2.33 12.47
CA ARG A 56 5.81 3.23 13.61
C ARG A 56 7.28 3.44 13.96
N ARG A 57 7.65 4.70 14.16
CA ARG A 57 9.00 5.11 14.57
C ARG A 57 8.96 5.70 15.97
N ASN A 58 9.93 5.33 16.79
CA ASN A 58 10.20 5.99 18.07
C ASN A 58 10.78 7.39 17.83
N ARG A 59 10.82 8.20 18.90
CA ARG A 59 11.49 9.51 18.88
C ARG A 59 12.95 9.43 18.44
N ASP A 60 13.61 8.31 18.76
CA ASP A 60 15.01 8.04 18.41
C ASP A 60 15.18 7.57 16.96
N GLY A 61 14.11 7.50 16.16
CA GLY A 61 14.12 7.05 14.77
C GLY A 61 14.16 5.53 14.59
N THR A 62 14.27 4.76 15.68
CA THR A 62 14.19 3.29 15.64
C THR A 62 12.77 2.82 15.35
N LEU A 63 12.64 1.66 14.69
CA LEU A 63 11.34 1.05 14.40
C LEU A 63 10.77 0.38 15.65
N VAL A 64 9.47 0.58 15.90
CA VAL A 64 8.77 -0.13 16.98
C VAL A 64 8.44 -1.54 16.50
N MET A 65 8.88 -2.53 17.26
CA MET A 65 8.57 -3.95 17.03
C MET A 65 7.51 -4.42 18.03
N ASN A 66 6.62 -5.31 17.60
CA ASN A 66 5.67 -5.99 18.48
C ASN A 66 6.34 -7.19 19.19
N GLU A 67 5.60 -7.87 20.07
CA GLU A 67 6.07 -9.07 20.80
C GLU A 67 6.46 -10.25 19.89
N LYS A 68 6.01 -10.24 18.63
CA LYS A 68 6.32 -11.23 17.60
C LYS A 68 7.49 -10.81 16.69
N ASN A 69 8.20 -9.73 17.04
CA ASN A 69 9.30 -9.17 16.27
C ASN A 69 8.91 -8.66 14.87
N GLU A 70 7.64 -8.29 14.69
CA GLU A 70 7.10 -7.66 13.48
C GLU A 70 7.01 -6.15 13.68
N ARG A 71 7.10 -5.39 12.59
CA ARG A 71 7.00 -3.93 12.63
C ARG A 71 5.57 -3.54 13.00
N VAL A 72 5.40 -2.69 14.01
CA VAL A 72 4.11 -2.09 14.31
C VAL A 72 3.77 -1.12 13.19
N ILE A 73 2.62 -1.32 12.53
CA ILE A 73 2.14 -0.46 11.45
C ILE A 73 1.05 0.45 12.02
N ASP A 74 1.25 1.75 11.90
CA ASP A 74 0.21 2.74 12.21
C ASP A 74 -0.55 3.01 10.91
N PHE A 75 -1.80 2.57 10.85
CA PHE A 75 -2.72 2.88 9.76
C PHE A 75 -3.20 4.31 9.87
N MET A 76 -3.23 5.02 8.74
CA MET A 76 -3.81 6.35 8.68
C MET A 76 -5.32 6.24 8.91
N PRO A 77 -5.91 7.04 9.83
CA PRO A 77 -7.35 7.05 10.03
C PRO A 77 -8.13 7.64 8.84
#